data_AF-A0A534PWW2-F1
#
_entry.id   AF-A0A534PWW2-F1
#
_cell.length_a   1.000
_cell.length_b   1.000
_cell.length_c   1.000
_cell.angle_alpha   90.00
_cell.angle_beta   90.00
_cell.angle_gamma   90.00
#
_symmetry.space_group_name_H-M   'P 1'
#
loop_
_entity.id
_entity.type
_entity.pdbx_description
1 polymer ?
#
loop_
_entity_poly.entity_id
_entity_poly.type
_entity_poly.pdbx_seq_one_letter_code
_entity_poly.pdbx_strand_id
1 'polypeptide(L)' 'STAEREALQEALTRAGDNRSLAARLLGISRRTLYSKLAEHGLK' A
#
# COMPACT_ATOMS: atom_id res chain seq x y z
N SER A 1 -2.28 -10.34 5.92
CA SER A 1 -2.54 -11.61 5.19
C SER A 1 -1.85 -11.58 3.82
N THR A 2 -1.77 -12.70 3.10
CA THR A 2 -1.23 -12.72 1.71
C THR A 2 -2.01 -11.78 0.78
N ALA A 3 -3.35 -11.82 0.81
CA ALA A 3 -4.20 -10.96 0.00
C ALA A 3 -4.00 -9.45 0.29
N GLU A 4 -3.77 -9.09 1.56
CA GLU A 4 -3.47 -7.70 1.91
C GLU A 4 -2.12 -7.24 1.36
N ARG A 5 -1.10 -8.11 1.43
CA ARG A 5 0.22 -7.83 0.84
C ARG A 5 0.14 -7.66 -0.67
N GLU A 6 -0.64 -8.49 -1.35
CA GLU A 6 -0.87 -8.40 -2.80
C GLU A 6 -1.58 -7.09 -3.16
N ALA A 7 -2.64 -6.71 -2.42
CA ALA A 7 -3.34 -5.44 -2.64
C ALA A 7 -2.39 -4.22 -2.47
N LEU A 8 -1.50 -4.25 -1.47
CA LEU A 8 -0.49 -3.21 -1.27
C LEU A 8 0.48 -3.11 -2.45
N GLN A 9 0.99 -4.25 -2.93
CA GLN A 9 1.94 -4.30 -4.05
C GLN A 9 1.28 -3.86 -5.36
N GLU A 10 0.05 -4.28 -5.61
CA GLU A 10 -0.72 -3.89 -6.79
C GLU A 10 -0.99 -2.38 -6.78
N ALA A 11 -1.41 -1.82 -5.64
CA ALA A 11 -1.64 -0.39 -5.51
C ALA A 11 -0.35 0.43 -5.72
N LEU A 12 0.79 -0.03 -5.20
CA LEU A 12 2.11 0.60 -5.43
C LEU A 12 2.50 0.56 -6.91
N THR A 13 2.32 -0.59 -7.54
CA THR A 13 2.60 -0.79 -8.98
C THR A 13 1.73 0.13 -9.83
N ARG A 14 0.42 0.15 -9.60
CA ARG A 14 -0.54 1.02 -10.31
C ARG A 14 -0.26 2.51 -10.08
N ALA A 15 0.26 2.86 -8.91
CA ALA A 15 0.60 4.23 -8.57
C ALA A 15 2.00 4.68 -9.04
N GLY A 16 2.81 3.78 -9.62
CA GLY A 16 4.20 4.08 -9.97
C GLY A 16 5.01 4.53 -8.75
N ASP A 17 4.93 3.78 -7.65
CA ASP A 17 5.54 4.08 -6.34
C ASP A 17 5.07 5.37 -5.65
N ASN A 18 4.08 6.08 -6.20
CA ASN A 18 3.45 7.20 -5.51
C ASN A 18 2.58 6.70 -4.35
N ARG A 19 3.18 6.62 -3.15
CA ARG A 19 2.52 6.15 -1.92
C ARG A 19 1.24 6.93 -1.57
N SER A 20 1.16 8.23 -1.90
CA SER A 20 -0.07 9.00 -1.65
C SER A 20 -1.20 8.58 -2.59
N LEU A 21 -0.88 8.25 -3.84
CA LEU A 21 -1.83 7.71 -4.80
C LEU A 21 -2.21 6.26 -4.47
N ALA A 22 -1.25 5.42 -4.08
CA ALA A 22 -1.52 4.04 -3.64
C ALA A 22 -2.51 3.99 -2.46
N ALA A 23 -2.34 4.88 -1.46
CA ALA A 23 -3.27 4.99 -0.34
C ALA A 23 -4.68 5.37 -0.80
N ARG A 24 -4.80 6.28 -1.78
CA ARG A 24 -6.10 6.65 -2.39
C ARG A 24 -6.73 5.48 -3.15
N LEU A 25 -5.95 4.73 -3.92
CA LEU A 25 -6.44 3.54 -4.65
C LEU A 25 -6.98 2.47 -3.70
N LEU A 26 -6.38 2.32 -2.52
CA LEU A 26 -6.82 1.38 -1.48
C LEU A 26 -7.94 1.92 -0.58
N GLY A 27 -8.34 3.20 -0.72
CA GLY A 27 -9.35 3.81 0.14
C GLY A 27 -8.91 3.99 1.60
N ILE A 28 -7.61 4.09 1.87
CA ILE A 28 -7.06 4.22 3.23
C ILE A 28 -6.26 5.52 3.40
N SER A 29 -6.02 5.90 4.66
CA SER A 29 -5.13 7.02 4.96
C SER A 29 -3.68 6.68 4.61
N ARG A 30 -2.86 7.70 4.30
CA ARG A 30 -1.40 7.51 4.10
C ARG A 30 -0.72 6.89 5.32
N ARG A 31 -1.14 7.28 6.53
CA ARG A 31 -0.61 6.70 7.77
C ARG A 31 -0.87 5.20 7.83
N THR A 32 -2.11 4.78 7.50
CA THR A 32 -2.49 3.37 7.45
C THR A 32 -1.68 2.61 6.41
N LEU A 33 -1.43 3.20 5.23
CA LEU A 33 -0.57 2.60 4.22
C LEU A 33 0.83 2.33 4.79
N TYR A 34 1.49 3.33 5.39
CA TYR A 34 2.83 3.14 5.96
C TYR A 34 2.88 2.08 7.05
N SER A 35 1.88 2.03 7.95
CA SER A 35 1.79 0.98 8.97
C SER A 35 1.70 -0.41 8.32
N LYS A 36 0.82 -0.60 7.34
CA LYS A 36 0.67 -1.89 6.64
C LYS A 36 1.90 -2.27 5.83
N LEU A 37 2.56 -1.32 5.18
CA LEU A 37 3.81 -1.57 4.47
C LEU A 37 4.90 -2.08 5.43
N ALA A 38 5.05 -1.46 6.60
CA ALA A 38 5.98 -1.91 7.64
C ALA A 38 5.63 -3.30 8.18
N GLU A 39 4.34 -3.56 8.46
CA GLU A 39 3.82 -4.86 8.91
C GLU A 39 4.12 -5.98 7.91
N HIS A 40 4.09 -5.68 6.61
CA HIS A 40 4.34 -6.64 5.52
C HIS A 40 5.78 -6.65 4.99
N GLY A 41 6.69 -5.89 5.61
CA GLY A 41 8.09 -5.80 5.19
C GLY A 41 8.30 -5.18 3.81
N LEU A 42 7.34 -4.36 3.34
CA LEU A 42 7.42 -3.61 2.09
C LEU A 42 7.98 -2.21 2.41
N LYS A 43 9.16 -1.85 1.91
CA LYS A 43 9.78 -0.52 2.13
C LYS A 43 9.51 0.42 0.97
#